data_AF-A0A662M050-F1
#
_entry.id   AF-A0A662M050-F1
#
_cell.length_a   1.000
_cell.length_b   1.000
_cell.length_c   1.000
_cell.angle_alpha   90.00
_cell.angle_beta   90.00
_cell.angle_gamma   90.00
#
_symmetry.space_group_name_H-M   'P 1'
#
loop_
_entity.id
_entity.type
_entity.pdbx_description
1 polymer ?
#
loop_
_entity_poly.entity_id
_entity_poly.type
_entity_poly.pdbx_seq_one_letter_code
_entity_poly.pdbx_strand_id
1 'polypeptide(L)'
;MGKDKARGAAVITFISLLYFIWLMVVLLKERGYVLAGTDLFLSLKEWAIIGIILYAIFLVMEIFYYLSTPKEEKEVGGIKLVSSVTKKVVCSNCNTVFTITDTGVRPLRYTCPNCGAEGVLRGKVIEGVRKIITCESCSNSFEIYDTGERPLKYECPKCHFEGIIS
;
A
#
# COMPACT_ATOMS: atom_id res chain seq x y z
N MET A 1 6.56 -11.41 -1.23
CA MET A 1 7.05 -11.38 0.18
C MET A 1 8.07 -12.47 0.51
N GLY A 2 7.82 -13.76 0.25
CA GLY A 2 8.86 -14.80 0.44
C GLY A 2 9.91 -14.83 -0.67
N LYS A 3 9.49 -14.59 -1.92
CA LYS A 3 10.35 -14.63 -3.11
C LYS A 3 11.43 -13.54 -3.12
N ASP A 4 11.13 -12.36 -2.59
CA ASP A 4 12.03 -11.20 -2.62
C ASP A 4 13.13 -11.31 -1.55
N LYS A 5 12.79 -11.82 -0.37
CA LYS A 5 13.78 -12.18 0.66
C LYS A 5 14.70 -13.33 0.20
N ALA A 6 14.15 -14.33 -0.48
CA ALA A 6 14.93 -15.43 -1.04
C ALA A 6 15.91 -14.94 -2.13
N ARG A 7 15.49 -13.97 -2.95
CA ARG A 7 16.35 -13.36 -3.98
C ARG A 7 17.49 -12.54 -3.39
N GLY A 8 17.23 -11.71 -2.37
CA GLY A 8 18.29 -10.96 -1.68
C GLY A 8 19.32 -11.88 -1.02
N ALA A 9 18.86 -12.92 -0.31
CA ALA A 9 19.76 -13.92 0.29
C ALA A 9 20.58 -14.69 -0.75
N ALA A 10 19.99 -15.02 -1.91
CA ALA A 10 20.69 -15.69 -3.00
C ALA A 10 21.79 -14.81 -3.61
N VAL A 11 21.57 -13.50 -3.71
CA VAL A 11 22.57 -12.55 -4.24
C VAL A 11 23.74 -12.39 -3.27
N ILE A 12 23.46 -12.21 -1.97
CA ILE A 12 24.51 -12.07 -0.96
C ILE A 12 25.36 -13.35 -0.87
N THR A 13 24.72 -14.52 -0.92
CA THR A 13 25.44 -15.81 -0.91
C THR A 13 26.26 -16.02 -2.18
N PHE A 14 25.79 -15.55 -3.34
CA PHE A 14 26.57 -15.61 -4.58
C PHE A 14 27.80 -14.70 -4.53
N ILE A 15 27.66 -13.46 -4.03
CA ILE A 15 28.77 -12.51 -3.89
C ILE A 15 29.80 -13.01 -2.88
N SER A 16 29.37 -13.56 -1.74
CA SER A 16 30.29 -14.10 -0.74
C SER A 16 31.04 -15.33 -1.25
N LEU A 17 30.39 -16.17 -2.06
CA LEU A 17 31.01 -17.35 -2.69
C LEU A 17 32.05 -16.94 -3.74
N LEU A 18 31.76 -15.93 -4.56
CA LEU A 18 32.75 -15.36 -5.50
C LEU A 18 33.96 -14.77 -4.77
N TYR A 19 33.73 -14.03 -3.69
CA TYR A 19 34.81 -13.48 -2.87
C TYR A 19 35.65 -14.57 -2.21
N PHE A 20 35.01 -15.64 -1.73
CA PHE A 20 35.70 -16.81 -1.18
C PHE A 20 36.56 -17.53 -2.22
N ILE A 21 36.02 -17.80 -3.42
CA ILE A 21 36.79 -18.38 -4.53
C ILE A 21 38.00 -17.49 -4.86
N TRP A 22 37.80 -16.17 -4.90
CA TRP A 22 38.86 -15.22 -5.16
C TRP A 22 39.98 -15.30 -4.10
N LEU A 23 39.64 -15.33 -2.81
CA LEU A 23 40.61 -15.53 -1.73
C LEU A 23 41.36 -16.86 -1.86
N MET A 24 40.68 -17.93 -2.27
CA MET A 24 41.31 -19.24 -2.49
C MET A 24 42.32 -19.21 -3.63
N VAL A 25 42.01 -18.54 -4.74
CA VAL A 25 42.95 -18.37 -5.87
C VAL A 25 44.20 -17.60 -5.42
N VAL A 26 44.02 -16.53 -4.64
CA VAL A 26 45.12 -15.73 -4.10
C VAL A 26 46.01 -16.55 -3.16
N LEU A 27 45.42 -17.32 -2.24
CA LEU A 27 46.14 -18.16 -1.27
C LEU A 27 46.87 -19.34 -1.94
N LEU A 28 46.25 -19.98 -2.93
CA LEU A 28 46.87 -21.08 -3.68
C LEU A 28 48.05 -20.59 -4.53
N LYS A 29 48.00 -19.35 -5.04
CA LYS A 29 49.13 -18.72 -5.72
C LYS A 29 50.28 -18.43 -4.77
N GLU A 30 50.03 -17.85 -3.59
CA GLU A 30 51.09 -17.62 -2.58
C GLU A 30 51.83 -18.90 -2.20
N ARG A 31 51.10 -20.02 -2.15
CA ARG A 31 51.70 -21.33 -1.88
C ARG A 31 52.27 -22.04 -3.11
N GLY A 32 52.29 -21.38 -4.28
CA GLY A 32 52.88 -21.89 -5.51
C GLY A 32 52.12 -23.03 -6.19
N TYR A 33 50.89 -23.33 -5.78
CA TYR A 33 50.09 -24.43 -6.34
C TYR A 33 49.36 -24.06 -7.63
N VAL A 34 49.04 -22.77 -7.83
CA VAL A 34 48.26 -22.26 -8.96
C VAL A 34 48.96 -21.04 -9.54
N LEU A 35 49.04 -20.93 -10.88
CA LEU A 35 49.64 -19.78 -11.59
C LEU A 35 51.15 -19.56 -11.31
N ALA A 36 51.89 -20.63 -10.99
CA ALA A 36 53.30 -20.62 -10.60
C ALA A 36 54.32 -20.16 -11.66
N GLY A 37 53.85 -19.66 -12.82
CA GLY A 37 54.68 -19.13 -13.90
C GLY A 37 54.15 -17.83 -14.50
N THR A 38 53.13 -17.22 -13.91
CA THR A 38 52.61 -15.93 -14.37
C THR A 38 53.05 -14.82 -13.42
N ASP A 39 53.83 -13.88 -13.94
CA ASP A 39 54.15 -12.62 -13.26
C ASP A 39 52.89 -11.75 -13.17
N LEU A 40 52.08 -12.03 -12.15
CA LEU A 40 50.97 -11.15 -11.80
C LEU A 40 51.57 -9.82 -11.36
N PHE A 41 51.31 -8.79 -12.17
CA PHE A 41 51.86 -7.44 -12.07
C PHE A 41 51.66 -6.72 -10.73
N LEU A 42 50.73 -7.20 -9.89
CA LEU A 42 50.34 -6.55 -8.65
C LEU A 42 50.60 -7.44 -7.44
N SER A 43 51.09 -6.80 -6.38
CA SER A 43 51.31 -7.39 -5.07
C SER A 43 50.00 -7.82 -4.40
N LEU A 44 50.09 -8.71 -3.40
CA LEU A 44 48.92 -9.19 -2.64
C LEU A 44 48.09 -8.04 -2.04
N LYS A 45 48.78 -6.99 -1.58
CA LYS A 45 48.15 -5.80 -0.99
C LYS A 45 47.34 -5.02 -2.02
N GLU A 46 47.85 -4.87 -3.24
CA GLU A 46 47.14 -4.17 -4.31
C GLU A 46 45.92 -4.95 -4.79
N TRP A 47 46.03 -6.28 -4.85
CA TRP A 47 44.89 -7.15 -5.13
C TRP A 47 43.81 -7.09 -4.05
N ALA A 48 44.21 -7.05 -2.77
CA ALA A 48 43.27 -6.84 -1.66
C ALA A 48 42.54 -5.50 -1.76
N ILE A 49 43.24 -4.42 -2.13
CA ILE A 49 42.65 -3.10 -2.37
C ILE A 49 41.62 -3.16 -3.50
N ILE A 50 41.96 -3.80 -4.63
CA ILE A 50 41.03 -3.99 -5.75
C ILE A 50 39.78 -4.77 -5.32
N GLY A 51 39.95 -5.83 -4.52
CA GLY A 51 38.84 -6.62 -3.98
C GLY A 51 37.93 -5.80 -3.08
N ILE A 52 38.49 -4.96 -2.20
CA ILE A 52 37.73 -4.07 -1.32
C ILE A 52 36.93 -3.03 -2.13
N ILE A 53 37.54 -2.44 -3.16
CA ILE A 53 36.88 -1.47 -4.04
C ILE A 53 35.71 -2.13 -4.78
N LEU A 54 35.92 -3.31 -5.38
CA LEU A 54 34.86 -4.05 -6.08
C LEU A 54 33.71 -4.42 -5.14
N TYR A 55 34.03 -4.86 -3.92
CA TYR A 55 33.01 -5.16 -2.92
C TYR A 55 32.19 -3.92 -2.54
N ALA A 56 32.84 -2.77 -2.33
CA ALA A 56 32.16 -1.52 -2.04
C ALA A 56 31.21 -1.09 -3.18
N ILE A 57 31.63 -1.22 -4.44
CA ILE A 57 30.79 -0.92 -5.61
C ILE A 57 29.55 -1.83 -5.64
N PHE A 58 29.73 -3.13 -5.40
CA PHE A 58 28.61 -4.08 -5.33
C PHE A 58 27.62 -3.73 -4.23
N LEU A 59 28.10 -3.37 -3.04
CA LEU A 59 27.27 -2.97 -1.91
C LEU A 59 26.45 -1.71 -2.25
N VAL A 60 27.07 -0.72 -2.88
CA VAL A 60 26.38 0.50 -3.33
C VAL A 60 25.31 0.18 -4.38
N MET A 61 25.61 -0.68 -5.35
CA MET A 61 24.64 -1.14 -6.35
C MET A 61 23.45 -1.86 -5.72
N GLU A 62 23.69 -2.70 -4.71
CA GLU A 62 22.64 -3.41 -3.99
C GLU A 62 21.75 -2.46 -3.18
N ILE A 63 22.34 -1.49 -2.48
CA ILE A 63 21.61 -0.42 -1.77
C ILE A 63 20.75 0.37 -2.76
N PHE A 64 21.33 0.76 -3.90
CA PHE A 64 20.61 1.48 -4.93
C PHE A 64 19.44 0.66 -5.48
N TYR A 65 19.64 -0.63 -5.75
CA TYR A 65 18.59 -1.53 -6.19
C TYR A 65 17.47 -1.63 -5.13
N TYR A 66 17.82 -1.79 -3.85
CA TYR A 66 16.83 -1.86 -2.76
C TYR A 66 16.03 -0.56 -2.61
N LEU A 67 16.68 0.59 -2.77
CA LEU A 67 16.02 1.91 -2.71
C LEU A 67 15.16 2.18 -3.95
N SER A 68 15.59 1.71 -5.12
CA SER A 68 14.90 1.92 -6.39
C SER A 68 13.78 0.92 -6.65
N THR A 69 13.74 -0.22 -5.94
CA THR A 69 12.55 -1.07 -5.95
C THR A 69 11.38 -0.29 -5.36
N PRO A 70 10.35 0.08 -6.14
CA PRO A 70 9.17 0.69 -5.59
C PRO A 70 8.60 -0.31 -4.60
N LYS A 71 8.44 0.14 -3.35
CA LYS A 71 7.77 -0.64 -2.32
C LYS A 71 6.37 -0.87 -2.87
N GLU A 72 6.10 -2.07 -3.38
CA GLU A 72 4.73 -2.47 -3.71
C GLU A 72 3.95 -2.29 -2.42
N GLU A 73 3.20 -1.19 -2.38
CA GLU A 73 2.14 -0.99 -1.43
C GLU A 73 1.26 -2.19 -1.68
N LYS A 74 1.35 -3.18 -0.78
CA LYS A 74 0.43 -4.30 -0.80
C LYS A 74 -0.92 -3.64 -0.91
N GLU A 75 -1.59 -3.82 -2.04
CA GLU A 75 -3.03 -3.73 -2.08
C GLU A 75 -3.45 -4.70 -0.98
N VAL A 76 -3.74 -4.14 0.19
CA VAL A 76 -4.47 -4.82 1.25
C VAL A 76 -5.73 -5.12 0.53
N GLY A 77 -5.78 -6.33 -0.04
CA GLY A 77 -6.79 -6.78 -0.98
C GLY A 77 -8.06 -6.30 -0.38
N GLY A 78 -8.63 -5.27 -1.02
CA GLY A 78 -9.68 -4.49 -0.43
C GLY A 78 -10.66 -5.54 0.02
N ILE A 79 -10.91 -5.59 1.33
CA ILE A 79 -12.23 -6.01 1.72
C ILE A 79 -13.04 -4.99 0.93
N LYS A 80 -13.60 -5.42 -0.19
CA LYS A 80 -14.79 -4.81 -0.74
C LYS A 80 -15.74 -4.93 0.45
N LEU A 81 -15.62 -4.00 1.38
CA LEU A 81 -16.73 -3.32 1.96
C LEU A 81 -17.43 -2.80 0.70
N VAL A 82 -18.19 -3.70 0.06
CA VAL A 82 -19.54 -3.39 -0.32
C VAL A 82 -20.03 -2.74 0.96
N SER A 83 -19.92 -1.42 0.98
CA SER A 83 -20.51 -0.58 1.98
C SER A 83 -21.98 -0.86 1.76
N SER A 84 -22.47 -1.96 2.32
CA SER A 84 -23.88 -2.23 2.47
C SER A 84 -24.28 -1.05 3.32
N VAL A 85 -24.80 -0.02 2.67
CA VAL A 85 -25.18 1.22 3.32
C VAL A 85 -26.20 0.79 4.35
N THR A 86 -25.80 0.74 5.62
CA THR A 86 -26.65 0.24 6.69
C THR A 86 -27.63 1.35 7.01
N LYS A 87 -28.90 1.16 6.67
CA LYS A 87 -29.95 2.12 6.95
C LYS A 87 -30.61 1.78 8.28
N LYS A 88 -30.71 2.77 9.17
CA LYS A 88 -31.45 2.65 10.43
C LYS A 88 -32.94 2.84 10.13
N VAL A 89 -33.76 1.87 10.54
CA VAL A 89 -35.20 1.85 10.29
C VAL A 89 -35.94 1.65 11.61
N VAL A 90 -37.08 2.32 11.75
CA VAL A 90 -37.98 2.19 12.89
C VAL A 90 -39.17 1.34 12.47
N CYS A 91 -39.48 0.28 13.22
CA CYS A 91 -40.68 -0.52 12.97
C CYS A 91 -41.94 0.26 13.34
N SER A 92 -42.92 0.38 12.43
CA SER A 92 -44.20 1.04 12.72
C SER A 92 -45.09 0.29 13.72
N ASN A 93 -44.85 -1.00 13.95
CA ASN A 93 -45.69 -1.83 14.82
C ASN A 93 -45.17 -1.89 16.27
N CYS A 94 -43.85 -2.00 16.46
CA CYS A 94 -43.25 -2.17 17.79
C CYS A 94 -42.22 -1.09 18.16
N ASN A 95 -42.05 -0.07 17.31
CA ASN A 95 -41.11 1.04 17.48
C ASN A 95 -39.64 0.65 17.70
N THR A 96 -39.27 -0.63 17.52
CA THR A 96 -37.87 -1.03 17.62
C THR A 96 -37.06 -0.46 16.48
N VAL A 97 -35.88 0.01 16.82
CA VAL A 97 -34.94 0.57 15.88
C VAL A 97 -33.88 -0.45 15.54
N PHE A 98 -33.74 -0.79 14.26
CA PHE A 98 -32.78 -1.79 13.78
C PHE A 98 -32.13 -1.34 12.47
N THR A 99 -30.99 -1.94 12.15
CA THR A 99 -30.23 -1.66 10.93
C THR A 99 -30.53 -2.71 9.88
N ILE A 100 -30.73 -2.27 8.64
CA ILE A 100 -30.88 -3.14 7.47
C ILE A 100 -29.81 -2.82 6.43
N THR A 101 -29.34 -3.85 5.73
CA THR A 101 -28.44 -3.71 4.60
C THR A 101 -29.22 -3.21 3.38
N ASP A 102 -28.87 -2.03 2.85
CA ASP A 102 -29.50 -1.52 1.63
C ASP A 102 -28.96 -2.29 0.42
N THR A 103 -29.84 -3.05 -0.25
CA THR A 103 -29.50 -3.82 -1.46
C THR A 103 -29.59 -2.97 -2.73
N GLY A 104 -29.98 -1.70 -2.63
CA GLY A 104 -30.15 -0.79 -3.77
C GLY A 104 -31.41 -1.03 -4.60
N VAL A 105 -32.11 -2.16 -4.40
CA VAL A 105 -33.36 -2.48 -5.10
C VAL A 105 -34.56 -1.94 -4.32
N ARG A 106 -35.51 -1.31 -5.02
CA ARG A 106 -36.77 -0.78 -4.45
C ARG A 106 -37.96 -1.41 -5.17
N PRO A 107 -39.07 -1.74 -4.47
CA PRO A 107 -39.30 -1.58 -3.04
C PRO A 107 -38.43 -2.51 -2.18
N LEU A 108 -37.72 -1.95 -1.19
CA LEU A 108 -36.94 -2.76 -0.25
C LEU A 108 -37.89 -3.27 0.84
N ARG A 109 -38.17 -4.57 0.80
CA ARG A 109 -38.94 -5.25 1.82
C ARG A 109 -38.03 -5.63 2.98
N TYR A 110 -38.47 -5.41 4.21
CA TYR A 110 -37.76 -5.81 5.41
C TYR A 110 -38.73 -6.42 6.42
N THR A 111 -38.24 -7.35 7.21
CA THR A 111 -38.97 -7.96 8.33
C THR A 111 -38.41 -7.43 9.64
N CYS A 112 -39.27 -6.97 10.53
CA CYS A 112 -38.84 -6.53 11.85
C CYS A 112 -38.34 -7.73 12.68
N PRO A 113 -37.12 -7.69 13.24
CA PRO A 113 -36.58 -8.79 14.04
C PRO A 113 -37.32 -8.97 15.38
N ASN A 114 -38.04 -7.95 15.86
CA ASN A 114 -38.72 -8.00 17.15
C ASN A 114 -40.18 -8.49 17.05
N CYS A 115 -40.94 -8.06 16.04
CA CYS A 115 -42.37 -8.37 15.95
C CYS A 115 -42.77 -9.14 14.69
N GLY A 116 -41.83 -9.44 13.79
CA GLY A 116 -42.09 -10.17 12.54
C GLY A 116 -42.89 -9.40 11.48
N ALA A 117 -43.31 -8.16 11.76
CA ALA A 117 -44.07 -7.35 10.80
C ALA A 117 -43.23 -7.01 9.56
N GLU A 118 -43.85 -7.14 8.38
CA GLU A 118 -43.27 -6.74 7.10
C GLU A 118 -43.41 -5.22 6.89
N GLY A 119 -42.32 -4.57 6.49
CA GLY A 119 -42.29 -3.15 6.12
C GLY A 119 -41.67 -2.95 4.74
N VAL A 120 -41.99 -1.81 4.11
CA VAL A 120 -41.51 -1.48 2.77
C VAL A 120 -40.92 -0.07 2.76
N LEU A 121 -39.62 0.04 2.42
CA LEU A 121 -39.01 1.34 2.13
C LEU A 121 -39.24 1.72 0.67
N ARG A 122 -40.03 2.78 0.46
CA ARG A 122 -40.31 3.41 -0.84
C ARG A 122 -39.58 4.75 -0.96
N GLY A 123 -38.25 4.74 -0.89
CA GLY A 123 -37.43 5.96 -1.07
C GLY A 123 -36.56 5.87 -2.32
N LYS A 124 -36.52 6.95 -3.11
CA LYS A 124 -35.51 7.15 -4.18
C LYS A 124 -34.11 7.14 -3.55
N VAL A 125 -33.19 6.39 -4.15
CA VAL A 125 -31.76 6.52 -3.85
C VAL A 125 -31.30 7.79 -4.57
N ILE A 126 -30.79 8.77 -3.82
CA ILE A 126 -30.06 9.90 -4.40
C ILE A 126 -28.61 9.42 -4.44
N GLU A 127 -28.10 9.11 -5.64
CA GLU A 127 -26.70 8.74 -5.83
C GLU A 127 -25.84 9.98 -5.51
N GLY A 128 -25.17 9.95 -4.36
CA GLY A 128 -24.26 11.02 -3.97
C GLY A 128 -22.91 10.85 -4.64
N VAL A 129 -22.46 11.84 -5.41
CA VAL A 129 -21.12 11.82 -6.03
C VAL A 129 -20.10 12.35 -5.02
N ARG A 130 -19.00 11.64 -4.82
CA ARG A 130 -17.88 12.14 -4.00
C ARG A 130 -17.21 13.30 -4.72
N LYS A 131 -17.19 14.48 -4.09
CA LYS A 131 -16.58 15.69 -4.63
C LYS A 131 -15.53 16.21 -3.64
N ILE A 132 -14.34 16.51 -4.14
CA ILE A 132 -13.31 17.19 -3.37
C ILE A 132 -13.55 18.69 -3.49
N ILE A 133 -13.65 19.37 -2.36
CA ILE A 133 -13.87 20.81 -2.27
C ILE A 133 -12.74 21.43 -1.47
N THR A 134 -12.31 22.60 -1.93
CA THR A 134 -11.28 23.41 -1.26
C THR A 134 -11.97 24.52 -0.48
N CYS A 135 -11.69 24.62 0.81
CA CYS A 135 -12.23 25.69 1.66
C CYS A 135 -11.64 27.05 1.24
N GLU A 136 -12.49 28.04 1.00
CA GLU A 136 -12.07 29.41 0.66
C GLU A 136 -11.31 30.11 1.80
N SER A 137 -11.62 29.78 3.05
CA SER A 137 -11.05 30.45 4.23
C SER A 137 -9.65 29.93 4.62
N CYS A 138 -9.40 28.61 4.52
CA CYS A 138 -8.16 28.00 5.01
C CYS A 138 -7.40 27.17 3.98
N SER A 139 -7.85 27.17 2.72
CA SER A 139 -7.28 26.40 1.60
C SER A 139 -7.17 24.88 1.86
N ASN A 140 -7.88 24.35 2.86
CA ASN A 140 -7.91 22.92 3.15
C ASN A 140 -8.82 22.21 2.14
N SER A 141 -8.32 21.13 1.52
CA SER A 141 -9.11 20.26 0.65
C SER A 141 -9.71 19.10 1.45
N PHE A 142 -10.99 18.83 1.26
CA PHE A 142 -11.69 17.74 1.94
C PHE A 142 -12.83 17.18 1.08
N GLU A 143 -13.23 15.95 1.38
CA GLU A 143 -14.25 15.21 0.64
C GLU A 143 -15.64 15.50 1.20
N ILE A 144 -16.58 15.81 0.30
CA ILE A 144 -18.01 15.96 0.61
C ILE A 144 -18.81 15.05 -0.33
N TYR A 145 -19.93 14.55 0.19
CA TYR A 145 -20.90 13.79 -0.59
C TYR A 145 -21.93 14.74 -1.20
N ASP A 146 -21.87 14.94 -2.51
CA ASP A 146 -22.82 15.78 -3.25
C ASP A 146 -24.06 14.95 -3.61
N THR A 147 -25.15 15.15 -2.87
CA THR A 147 -26.44 14.48 -3.09
C THR A 147 -27.21 15.01 -4.31
N GLY A 148 -26.67 15.99 -5.04
CA GLY A 148 -27.35 16.65 -6.16
C GLY A 148 -28.37 17.71 -5.73
N GLU A 149 -28.58 17.90 -4.43
CA GLU A 149 -29.36 19.00 -3.90
C GLU A 149 -28.53 20.30 -3.92
N ARG A 150 -29.14 21.37 -4.45
CA ARG A 150 -28.54 22.71 -4.49
C ARG A 150 -29.44 23.70 -3.73
N PRO A 151 -28.87 24.65 -2.98
CA PRO A 151 -27.44 24.88 -2.78
C PRO A 151 -26.78 23.87 -1.81
N LEU A 152 -25.58 23.37 -2.15
CA LEU A 152 -24.84 22.42 -1.32
C LEU A 152 -24.12 23.19 -0.21
N LYS A 153 -24.57 23.02 1.03
CA LYS A 153 -23.93 23.61 2.21
C LYS A 153 -22.83 22.68 2.72
N TYR A 154 -21.70 23.25 3.10
CA TYR A 154 -20.60 22.50 3.69
C TYR A 154 -19.96 23.24 4.86
N GLU A 155 -19.41 22.50 5.81
CA GLU A 155 -18.63 23.05 6.92
C GLU A 155 -17.20 22.54 6.82
N CYS A 156 -16.22 23.45 6.89
CA CYS A 156 -14.81 23.06 6.82
C CYS A 156 -14.36 22.38 8.12
N PRO A 157 -13.76 21.17 8.07
CA PRO A 157 -13.33 20.46 9.28
C PRO A 157 -12.15 21.11 10.02
N LYS A 158 -11.48 22.09 9.40
CA LYS A 158 -10.27 22.73 9.96
C LYS A 158 -10.56 24.10 10.58
N CYS A 159 -11.45 24.88 9.97
CA CYS A 159 -11.75 26.25 10.40
C CYS A 159 -13.23 26.50 10.70
N HIS A 160 -14.09 25.47 10.60
CA HIS A 160 -15.54 25.55 10.84
C HIS A 160 -16.27 26.62 10.00
N PHE A 161 -15.66 27.04 8.88
CA PHE A 161 -16.30 27.96 7.95
C PHE A 161 -17.43 27.26 7.20
N GLU A 162 -18.61 27.88 7.19
CA GLU A 162 -19.78 27.46 6.42
C GLU A 162 -19.71 28.03 4.99
N GLY A 163 -19.56 27.16 4.00
CA GLY A 163 -19.56 27.53 2.59
C GLY A 163 -20.78 27.00 1.85
N ILE A 164 -21.10 27.64 0.72
CA ILE A 164 -22.24 27.28 -0.13
C ILE A 164 -21.73 27.10 -1.56
N ILE A 165 -22.08 25.98 -2.19
CA ILE A 165 -21.78 25.71 -3.60
C ILE A 165 -23.09 25.66 -4.38
N SER A 166 -23.21 26.56 -5.36
CA SER A 166 -24.30 26.59 -6.34
C SER A 166 -24.13 25.57 -7.46
#